data_AF-A0A086QU84-F1
#
_entry.id   AF-A0A086QU84-F1
#
_cell.length_a   1.000
_cell.length_b   1.000
_cell.length_c   1.000
_cell.angle_alpha   90.00
_cell.angle_beta   90.00
_cell.angle_gamma   90.00
#
_symmetry.space_group_name_H-M   'P 1'
#
loop_
_entity.id
_entity.type
_entity.pdbx_description
1 polymer ?
#
loop_
_entity_poly.entity_id
_entity_poly.type
_entity_poly.pdbx_seq_one_letter_code
_entity_poly.pdbx_strand_id
1 'polypeptide(L)'
;MPKIRTLGRNKKPPEGWELIETTLLELNRKMREAELEPHEGKRKCESAWPIFKLHHQRSRYIYDCYYKRKAISKELYEYCLREGYADAKLIAKWKKAGYEKLCCLRCIQAGDQNFSTTCICRVPKNCLADNQQKTNAFSGKCVGSKLK
;
A
#
# COMPACT_ATOMS: atom_id res chain seq x y z
N MET A 1 9.62 -5.16 -4.92
CA MET A 1 9.45 -6.46 -5.61
C MET A 1 9.48 -7.61 -4.59
N PRO A 2 8.75 -8.72 -4.82
CA PRO A 2 8.92 -9.93 -4.02
C PRO A 2 10.38 -10.40 -4.11
N LYS A 3 10.90 -10.92 -3.00
CA LYS A 3 12.29 -11.37 -2.92
C LYS A 3 12.52 -12.50 -3.92
N ILE A 4 13.62 -12.44 -4.67
CA ILE A 4 13.97 -13.52 -5.61
C ILE A 4 14.15 -14.81 -4.80
N ARG A 5 13.40 -15.85 -5.18
CA ARG A 5 13.43 -17.16 -4.54
C ARG A 5 14.79 -17.82 -4.81
N THR A 6 15.73 -17.69 -3.88
CA THR A 6 16.99 -18.44 -3.92
C THR A 6 16.75 -19.88 -3.46
N LEU A 7 17.24 -20.84 -4.24
CA LEU A 7 16.94 -22.28 -4.17
C LEU A 7 17.17 -22.97 -2.79
N GLY A 8 17.90 -22.36 -1.86
CA GLY A 8 18.25 -22.97 -0.56
C GLY A 8 17.40 -22.59 0.68
N ARG A 9 16.42 -21.68 0.58
CA ARG A 9 15.64 -21.18 1.73
C ARG A 9 14.11 -21.34 1.59
N ASN A 10 13.65 -22.13 0.64
CA ASN A 10 12.23 -22.26 0.33
C ASN A 10 11.52 -23.21 1.31
N LYS A 11 10.68 -22.66 2.18
CA LYS A 11 9.53 -23.41 2.71
C LYS A 11 8.48 -23.48 1.60
N LYS A 12 7.88 -24.66 1.39
CA LYS A 12 6.73 -24.82 0.46
C LYS A 12 5.66 -23.77 0.82
N PRO A 13 4.98 -23.19 -0.18
CA PRO A 13 3.88 -22.26 0.11
C PRO A 13 2.88 -22.97 1.05
N PRO A 14 2.46 -22.31 2.15
CA PRO A 14 1.50 -22.88 3.08
C PRO A 14 0.14 -23.13 2.42
N GLU A 15 -0.69 -23.95 3.06
CA GLU A 15 -2.04 -24.25 2.62
C GLU A 15 -2.87 -22.97 2.34
N GLY A 16 -3.60 -22.95 1.24
CA GLY A 16 -4.42 -21.81 0.81
C GLY A 16 -3.70 -20.76 -0.05
N TRP A 17 -2.45 -20.99 -0.46
CA TRP A 17 -1.71 -20.10 -1.36
C TRP A 17 -2.37 -19.93 -2.74
N GLU A 18 -2.96 -21.00 -3.29
CA GLU A 18 -3.57 -21.00 -4.63
C GLU A 18 -4.67 -19.93 -4.81
N LEU A 19 -5.44 -19.67 -3.74
CA LEU A 19 -6.53 -18.68 -3.74
C LEU A 19 -6.02 -17.24 -3.87
N ILE A 20 -4.84 -16.95 -3.33
CA ILE A 20 -4.25 -15.60 -3.34
C ILE A 20 -3.24 -15.40 -4.46
N GLU A 21 -2.62 -16.47 -4.92
CA GLU A 21 -1.52 -16.43 -5.89
C GLU A 21 -1.90 -15.70 -7.17
N THR A 22 -3.05 -16.03 -7.76
CA THR A 22 -3.53 -15.43 -9.01
C THR A 22 -3.61 -13.90 -8.91
N THR A 23 -4.28 -13.41 -7.87
CA THR A 23 -4.45 -11.97 -7.61
C THR A 23 -3.13 -11.28 -7.28
N LEU A 24 -2.22 -11.93 -6.54
CA LEU A 24 -0.92 -11.36 -6.21
C LEU A 24 0.00 -11.29 -7.43
N LEU A 25 -0.06 -12.29 -8.31
CA LEU A 25 0.67 -12.30 -9.57
C LEU A 25 0.20 -11.17 -10.49
N GLU A 26 -1.11 -10.97 -10.62
CA GLU A 26 -1.67 -9.85 -11.39
C GLU A 26 -1.23 -8.50 -10.83
N LEU A 27 -1.27 -8.31 -9.51
CA LEU A 27 -0.83 -7.07 -8.87
C LEU A 27 0.67 -6.83 -9.05
N ASN A 28 1.49 -7.88 -9.01
CA ASN A 28 2.92 -7.77 -9.28
C ASN A 28 3.21 -7.49 -10.76
N ARG A 29 2.42 -8.05 -11.68
CA ARG A 29 2.52 -7.74 -13.12
C ARG A 29 2.23 -6.26 -13.36
N LYS A 30 1.13 -5.74 -12.82
CA LYS A 30 0.79 -4.31 -12.86
C LYS A 30 1.86 -3.42 -12.23
N MET A 31 2.53 -3.89 -11.17
CA MET A 31 3.64 -3.16 -10.55
C MET A 31 4.84 -3.03 -11.50
N ARG A 32 5.21 -4.12 -12.21
CA ARG A 32 6.27 -4.07 -13.23
C ARG A 32 5.88 -3.19 -14.41
N GLU A 33 4.64 -3.27 -14.88
CA GLU A 33 4.12 -2.38 -15.93
C GLU A 33 4.24 -0.90 -15.51
N ALA A 34 3.89 -0.58 -14.26
CA ALA A 34 4.01 0.78 -13.73
C ALA A 34 5.47 1.24 -13.53
N GLU A 35 6.41 0.32 -13.30
CA GLU A 35 7.85 0.62 -13.24
C GLU A 35 8.43 0.90 -14.64
N LEU A 36 7.91 0.25 -15.68
CA LEU A 36 8.34 0.41 -17.06
C LEU A 36 7.67 1.60 -17.77
N GLU A 37 6.59 2.14 -17.21
CA GLU A 37 5.84 3.22 -17.84
C GLU A 37 6.74 4.47 -18.03
N PRO A 38 6.84 5.00 -19.25
CA PRO A 38 7.65 6.19 -19.50
C PRO A 38 7.11 7.39 -18.70
N HIS A 39 8.05 8.21 -18.23
CA HIS A 39 7.78 9.37 -17.39
C HIS A 39 7.65 10.67 -18.20
N GLU A 40 7.48 10.57 -19.52
CA GLU A 40 7.34 11.73 -20.40
C GLU A 40 6.03 12.48 -20.11
N GLY A 41 6.15 13.79 -19.85
CA GLY A 41 5.01 14.67 -19.54
C GLY A 41 4.49 14.60 -18.08
N LYS A 42 4.99 13.68 -17.24
CA LYS A 42 4.61 13.58 -15.82
C LYS A 42 5.66 14.25 -14.93
N ARG A 43 5.24 14.85 -13.81
CA ARG A 43 6.22 15.34 -12.82
C ARG A 43 6.90 14.13 -12.17
N LYS A 44 8.16 14.30 -11.71
CA LYS A 44 8.93 13.22 -11.05
C LYS A 44 8.15 12.49 -9.94
N CYS A 45 7.38 13.23 -9.15
CA CYS A 45 6.55 12.65 -8.09
C CYS A 45 5.37 11.83 -8.63
N GLU A 46 4.79 12.26 -9.75
CA GLU A 46 3.60 11.66 -10.35
C GLU A 46 3.88 10.29 -10.93
N SER A 47 5.09 10.07 -11.46
CA SER A 47 5.53 8.75 -11.94
C SER A 47 5.55 7.70 -10.82
N ALA A 48 5.78 8.10 -9.56
CA ALA A 48 5.78 7.17 -8.43
C ALA A 48 4.37 6.89 -7.86
N TRP A 49 3.37 7.69 -8.22
CA TRP A 49 2.01 7.56 -7.66
C TRP A 49 1.33 6.21 -7.96
N PRO A 50 1.39 5.66 -9.19
CA PRO A 50 0.85 4.34 -9.49
C PRO A 50 1.49 3.23 -8.65
N ILE A 51 2.80 3.32 -8.41
CA ILE A 51 3.57 2.35 -7.62
C ILE A 51 3.07 2.33 -6.17
N PHE A 52 2.92 3.51 -5.55
CA PHE A 52 2.38 3.60 -4.17
C PHE A 52 0.93 3.10 -4.08
N LYS A 53 0.11 3.38 -5.09
CA LYS A 53 -1.29 2.89 -5.16
C LYS A 53 -1.34 1.36 -5.22
N LEU A 54 -0.53 0.75 -6.08
CA LEU A 54 -0.45 -0.71 -6.21
C LEU A 54 0.12 -1.35 -4.95
N HIS A 55 1.14 -0.75 -4.33
CA HIS A 55 1.69 -1.23 -3.05
C HIS A 55 0.65 -1.22 -1.92
N HIS A 56 -0.12 -0.13 -1.82
CA HIS A 56 -1.24 -0.02 -0.88
C HIS A 56 -2.30 -1.09 -1.16
N GLN A 57 -2.73 -1.23 -2.42
CA GLN A 57 -3.75 -2.20 -2.83
C GLN A 57 -3.32 -3.65 -2.51
N ARG A 58 -2.07 -3.99 -2.80
CA ARG A 58 -1.49 -5.31 -2.51
C ARG A 58 -1.49 -5.62 -1.01
N SER A 59 -1.01 -4.68 -0.19
CA SER A 59 -1.02 -4.84 1.27
C SER A 59 -2.45 -4.89 1.82
N ARG A 60 -3.38 -4.13 1.23
CA ARG A 60 -4.77 -4.08 1.67
C ARG A 60 -5.53 -5.37 1.37
N TYR A 61 -5.27 -5.96 0.21
CA TYR A 61 -5.83 -7.26 -0.16
C TYR A 61 -5.49 -8.33 0.89
N ILE A 62 -4.21 -8.45 1.25
CA ILE A 62 -3.76 -9.41 2.28
C ILE A 62 -4.40 -9.10 3.64
N TYR A 63 -4.49 -7.82 4.02
CA TYR A 63 -5.15 -7.40 5.26
C TYR A 63 -6.63 -7.80 5.29
N ASP A 64 -7.39 -7.52 4.23
CA ASP A 64 -8.82 -7.83 4.18
C ASP A 64 -9.06 -9.35 4.13
N CYS A 65 -8.20 -10.12 3.46
CA CYS A 65 -8.30 -11.59 3.45
C CYS A 65 -8.07 -12.21 4.84
N TYR A 66 -7.14 -11.68 5.64
CA TYR A 66 -6.85 -12.20 6.98
C TYR A 66 -7.79 -11.65 8.06
N TYR A 67 -7.95 -10.33 8.19
CA TYR A 67 -8.70 -9.71 9.29
C TYR A 67 -10.22 -9.65 9.06
N LYS A 68 -10.67 -9.43 7.82
CA LYS A 68 -12.11 -9.30 7.52
C LYS A 68 -12.73 -10.63 7.12
N ARG A 69 -12.19 -11.25 6.05
CA ARG A 69 -12.74 -12.49 5.48
C ARG A 69 -12.26 -13.75 6.20
N LYS A 70 -11.13 -13.68 6.92
CA LYS A 70 -10.49 -14.82 7.60
C LYS A 70 -10.30 -16.05 6.69
N ALA A 71 -10.05 -15.81 5.40
CA ALA A 71 -9.89 -16.87 4.39
C ALA A 71 -8.47 -17.48 4.39
N ILE A 72 -7.55 -16.91 5.17
CA ILE A 72 -6.13 -17.21 5.18
C ILE A 72 -5.69 -17.65 6.58
N SER A 73 -4.89 -18.71 6.66
CA SER A 73 -4.26 -19.16 7.90
C SER A 73 -3.21 -18.16 8.42
N LYS A 74 -2.93 -18.19 9.72
CA LYS A 74 -1.89 -17.33 10.33
C LYS A 74 -0.50 -17.58 9.71
N GLU A 75 -0.19 -18.83 9.38
CA GLU A 75 1.09 -19.22 8.77
C GLU A 75 1.28 -18.61 7.39
N LEU A 76 0.22 -18.63 6.55
CA LEU A 76 0.25 -18.04 5.22
C LEU A 76 0.35 -16.50 5.28
N TYR A 77 -0.31 -15.88 6.26
CA TYR A 77 -0.18 -14.44 6.49
C TYR A 77 1.26 -14.05 6.89
N GLU A 78 1.88 -14.78 7.82
CA GLU A 78 3.27 -14.55 8.22
C GLU A 78 4.26 -14.83 7.08
N TYR A 79 3.98 -15.83 6.24
CA TYR A 79 4.74 -16.07 5.01
C TYR A 79 4.67 -14.87 4.06
N CYS A 80 3.48 -14.32 3.82
CA CYS A 80 3.30 -13.15 2.96
C CYS A 80 4.07 -11.91 3.47
N LEU A 81 4.15 -11.72 4.79
CA LEU A 81 4.93 -10.65 5.40
C LEU A 81 6.43 -10.88 5.24
N ARG A 82 6.90 -12.12 5.42
CA ARG A 82 8.33 -12.48 5.32
C ARG A 82 8.87 -12.31 3.90
N GLU A 83 8.08 -12.70 2.90
CA GLU A 83 8.44 -12.59 1.48
C GLU A 83 8.25 -11.17 0.90
N GLY A 84 7.64 -10.26 1.68
CA GLY A 84 7.45 -8.86 1.27
C GLY A 84 6.30 -8.63 0.30
N TYR A 85 5.28 -9.51 0.29
CA TYR A 85 4.02 -9.28 -0.42
C TYR A 85 3.16 -8.20 0.27
N ALA A 86 3.23 -8.11 1.60
CA ALA A 86 2.57 -7.07 2.39
C ALA A 86 3.57 -6.30 3.25
N ASP A 87 3.27 -5.03 3.51
CA ASP A 87 4.03 -4.19 4.43
C ASP A 87 3.51 -4.31 5.87
N ALA A 88 4.31 -4.95 6.73
CA ALA A 88 4.00 -5.14 8.14
C ALA A 88 3.81 -3.82 8.91
N LYS A 89 4.62 -2.79 8.60
CA LYS A 89 4.56 -1.49 9.27
C LYS A 89 3.29 -0.74 8.89
N LEU A 90 2.89 -0.80 7.62
CA LEU A 90 1.64 -0.20 7.15
C LEU A 90 0.42 -0.88 7.78
N ILE A 91 0.40 -2.21 7.81
CA ILE A 91 -0.69 -2.98 8.45
C ILE A 91 -0.78 -2.69 9.95
N ALA A 92 0.35 -2.57 10.64
CA ALA A 92 0.36 -2.20 12.05
C ALA A 92 -0.29 -0.83 12.30
N LYS A 93 -0.19 0.11 11.35
CA LYS A 93 -0.89 1.40 11.44
C LYS A 93 -2.39 1.25 11.20
N TRP A 94 -2.82 0.42 10.27
CA TRP A 94 -4.26 0.20 10.02
C TRP A 94 -5.02 -0.39 11.21
N LYS A 95 -4.33 -1.08 12.13
CA LYS A 95 -4.91 -1.56 13.39
C LYS A 95 -5.16 -0.45 14.42
N LYS A 96 -4.51 0.70 14.28
CA LYS A 96 -4.67 1.83 15.21
C LYS A 96 -5.90 2.65 14.83
N ALA A 97 -6.69 3.05 15.83
CA ALA A 97 -7.82 3.95 15.64
C ALA A 97 -7.38 5.24 14.93
N GLY A 98 -8.19 5.70 13.97
CA GLY A 98 -7.90 6.89 13.15
C GLY A 98 -6.94 6.67 11.97
N TYR A 99 -6.27 5.52 11.88
CA TYR A 99 -5.34 5.19 10.79
C TYR A 99 -5.82 4.06 9.87
N GLU A 100 -7.06 3.60 10.03
CA GLU A 100 -7.64 2.46 9.30
C GLU A 100 -7.55 2.58 7.77
N LYS A 101 -7.53 3.81 7.25
CA LYS A 101 -7.50 4.13 5.82
C LYS A 101 -6.25 4.92 5.44
N LEU A 102 -5.14 4.67 6.13
CA LEU A 102 -3.86 5.32 5.86
C LEU A 102 -3.32 4.94 4.47
N CYS A 103 -2.91 5.95 3.70
CA CYS A 103 -2.30 5.83 2.37
C CYS A 103 -0.97 5.08 2.37
N CYS A 104 0.04 5.67 3.00
CA CYS A 104 1.39 5.17 3.09
C CYS A 104 2.06 5.71 4.35
N LEU A 105 3.22 5.17 4.71
CA LEU A 105 3.96 5.59 5.91
C LEU A 105 4.54 7.00 5.78
N ARG A 106 4.88 7.45 4.56
CA ARG A 106 5.37 8.82 4.30
C ARG A 106 4.34 9.89 4.66
N CYS A 107 3.04 9.59 4.53
CA CYS A 107 1.95 10.52 4.86
C CYS A 107 1.94 10.94 6.35
N ILE A 108 2.54 10.14 7.24
CA ILE A 108 2.51 10.33 8.70
C ILE A 108 3.89 10.65 9.29
N GLN A 109 4.94 10.61 8.48
CA GLN A 109 6.29 10.80 8.95
C GLN A 109 6.62 12.30 8.97
N ALA A 110 6.82 12.85 10.16
CA ALA A 110 7.14 14.27 10.35
C ALA A 110 8.45 14.66 9.64
N GLY A 111 9.48 13.82 9.70
CA GLY A 111 10.79 14.11 9.09
C GLY A 111 10.80 14.19 7.56
N ASP A 112 9.74 13.70 6.89
CA ASP A 112 9.63 13.78 5.42
C ASP A 112 9.00 15.12 4.97
N GLN A 113 8.57 15.98 5.90
CA GLN A 113 7.92 17.26 5.62
C GLN A 113 8.73 18.42 6.21
N ASN A 114 8.79 19.54 5.49
CA ASN A 114 9.58 20.72 5.90
C ASN A 114 9.18 21.27 7.28
N PHE A 115 7.89 21.24 7.61
CA PHE A 115 7.35 21.78 8.86
C PHE A 115 7.14 20.71 9.95
N SER A 116 7.70 19.51 9.77
CA SER A 116 7.49 18.39 10.70
C SER A 116 6.02 18.03 10.94
N THR A 117 5.13 18.38 10.01
CA THR A 117 3.69 18.12 10.09
C THR A 117 3.32 16.85 9.32
N THR A 118 2.07 16.39 9.47
CA THR A 118 1.51 15.33 8.63
C THR A 118 1.12 15.84 7.25
N CYS A 119 1.04 14.93 6.27
CA CYS A 119 0.60 15.28 4.92
C CYS A 119 -0.88 15.70 4.88
N ILE A 120 -1.23 16.58 3.93
CA ILE A 120 -2.61 17.08 3.71
C ILE A 120 -3.64 15.95 3.48
N CYS A 121 -3.21 14.79 2.97
CA CYS A 121 -4.09 13.63 2.80
C CYS A 121 -4.67 13.07 4.11
N ARG A 122 -4.14 13.49 5.28
CA ARG A 122 -4.64 13.14 6.60
C ARG A 122 -5.68 14.13 7.13
N VAL A 123 -5.83 15.28 6.49
CA VAL A 123 -6.79 16.31 6.90
C VAL A 123 -8.19 15.90 6.42
N PRO A 124 -9.22 15.90 7.29
CA PRO A 124 -10.60 15.65 6.89
C PRO A 124 -11.03 16.65 5.82
N LYS A 125 -11.77 16.18 4.81
CA LYS A 125 -12.22 17.02 3.70
C LYS A 125 -13.07 18.20 4.13
N ASN A 126 -13.82 18.05 5.23
CA ASN A 126 -14.67 19.11 5.78
C ASN A 126 -13.86 20.31 6.31
N CYS A 127 -12.56 20.11 6.58
CA CYS A 127 -11.66 21.18 7.00
C CYS A 127 -10.88 21.79 5.83
N LEU A 128 -11.06 21.28 4.60
CA LEU A 128 -10.37 21.78 3.40
C LEU A 128 -11.28 22.73 2.64
N ALA A 129 -10.74 23.88 2.24
CA ALA A 129 -11.42 24.81 1.34
C ALA A 129 -11.78 24.13 0.00
N ASP A 130 -12.86 24.56 -0.66
CA ASP A 130 -13.38 23.91 -1.88
C ASP A 130 -12.36 23.79 -3.01
N ASN A 131 -11.44 24.74 -3.13
CA ASN A 131 -10.35 24.72 -4.10
C ASN A 131 -9.28 23.64 -3.75
N GLN A 132 -9.13 23.33 -2.46
CA GLN A 132 -8.17 22.34 -1.95
C GLN A 132 -8.74 20.91 -1.93
N GLN A 133 -10.06 20.72 -2.00
CA GLN A 133 -10.70 19.40 -2.00
C GLN A 133 -10.33 18.54 -3.23
N LYS A 134 -9.91 19.19 -4.33
CA LYS A 134 -9.43 18.53 -5.57
C LYS A 134 -7.90 18.33 -5.59
N THR A 135 -7.17 18.78 -4.57
CA THR A 135 -5.71 18.74 -4.60
C THR A 135 -5.20 17.31 -4.41
N ASN A 136 -4.39 16.88 -5.37
CA ASN A 136 -3.63 15.64 -5.26
C ASN A 136 -2.47 15.88 -4.31
N ALA A 137 -2.37 15.10 -3.22
CA ALA A 137 -1.20 15.15 -2.36
C ALA A 137 0.08 14.82 -3.16
N PHE A 138 1.14 15.59 -2.90
CA PHE A 138 2.45 15.47 -3.58
C PHE A 138 3.06 14.06 -3.46
N SER A 139 2.73 13.32 -2.41
CA SER A 139 3.29 12.00 -2.07
C SER A 139 2.51 10.78 -2.62
N GLY A 140 1.63 10.97 -3.61
CA GLY A 140 0.74 9.92 -4.11
C GLY A 140 -0.67 10.46 -4.17
N LYS A 141 -1.39 10.32 -5.29
CA LYS A 141 -2.84 10.64 -5.37
C LYS A 141 -3.63 9.81 -4.36
N CYS A 142 -3.61 10.23 -3.12
CA CYS A 142 -4.44 9.73 -2.04
C CYS A 142 -5.70 10.57 -2.07
N VAL A 143 -6.57 10.30 -3.04
CA VAL A 143 -7.88 10.95 -3.08
C VAL A 143 -8.59 10.51 -1.81
N GLY A 144 -8.79 11.48 -0.91
CA GLY A 144 -8.95 11.30 0.52
C GLY A 144 -9.72 10.04 0.92
N SER A 145 -9.09 9.26 1.79
CA SER A 145 -9.69 8.12 2.45
C SER A 145 -10.90 8.60 3.25
N LYS A 146 -12.11 8.45 2.65
CA LYS A 146 -13.42 8.73 3.26
C LYS A 146 -13.44 8.17 4.69
N LEU A 147 -13.32 9.01 5.72
CA LEU A 147 -13.99 8.70 6.99
C LEU A 147 -15.46 9.00 6.71
N LYS A 148 -16.27 7.93 6.62
CA LYS A 148 -17.71 8.08 6.83
C LYS A 148 -17.89 8.21 8.33
#